data_AF-A0A2G6IME5-F1
#
_entry.id   AF-A0A2G6IME5-F1
#
_cell.length_a   1.000
_cell.length_b   1.000
_cell.length_c   1.000
_cell.angle_alpha   90.00
_cell.angle_beta   90.00
_cell.angle_gamma   90.00
#
_symmetry.space_group_name_H-M   'P 1'
#
loop_
_entity.id
_entity.type
_entity.pdbx_description
1 polymer ?
#
loop_
_entity_poly.entity_id
_entity_poly.type
_entity_poly.pdbx_seq_one_letter_code
_entity_poly.pdbx_strand_id
1 'polypeptide(L)'
;MNILSRTRDGRLLTLAINSQEDGWRYALVDLTTGRIDWIGAEDLTRHSEKFAETEYHEIPARDGLRIPILVTRPNGVTGPGPMVALIHGGPASRDDWHFGLYTQFLANRGYAVLRVNYRGSTGHGRSFQRAGDRQYGRAMQDDIQDAVRWTVARGIADPDKVAIMGGSFGGYSAMMGLARDPDTYAAGLSWIGVMDLEHQTVNAPHFWGADKTEWT
;
A
#
# COMPACT_ATOMS: atom_id res chain seq x y z
N MET A 1 8.40 -9.89 -5.47
CA MET A 1 9.69 -10.19 -6.14
C MET A 1 10.02 -9.02 -7.04
N ASN A 2 11.23 -8.46 -6.92
CA ASN A 2 11.69 -7.29 -7.66
C ASN A 2 12.98 -7.63 -8.41
N ILE A 3 13.10 -7.17 -9.66
CA ILE A 3 14.38 -7.14 -10.37
C ILE A 3 15.06 -5.83 -9.97
N LEU A 4 16.22 -5.92 -9.31
CA LEU A 4 16.97 -4.76 -8.84
C LEU A 4 17.86 -4.18 -9.94
N SER A 5 18.52 -5.04 -10.70
CA SER A 5 19.41 -4.65 -11.79
C SER A 5 19.60 -5.80 -12.78
N ARG A 6 20.10 -5.46 -13.97
CA ARG A 6 20.47 -6.41 -15.01
C ARG A 6 21.76 -5.97 -15.70
N THR A 7 22.55 -6.95 -16.10
CA THR A 7 23.68 -6.75 -17.02
C THR A 7 23.18 -6.28 -18.39
N ARG A 8 24.06 -5.60 -19.14
CA ARG A 8 23.70 -5.00 -20.44
C ARG A 8 23.26 -6.03 -21.48
N ASP A 9 23.85 -7.23 -21.43
CA ASP A 9 23.51 -8.37 -22.29
C ASP A 9 22.28 -9.15 -21.79
N GLY A 10 21.72 -8.77 -20.63
CA GLY A 10 20.57 -9.40 -20.02
C GLY A 10 20.85 -10.77 -19.41
N ARG A 11 22.10 -11.22 -19.32
CA ARG A 11 22.43 -12.56 -18.81
C ARG A 11 22.24 -12.67 -17.30
N LEU A 12 22.79 -11.74 -16.55
CA LEU A 12 22.71 -11.71 -15.09
C LEU A 12 21.66 -10.71 -14.61
N LEU A 13 20.85 -11.14 -13.64
CA LEU A 13 19.89 -10.33 -12.90
C LEU A 13 20.22 -10.34 -11.41
N THR A 14 20.08 -9.21 -10.73
CA THR A 14 19.92 -9.22 -9.28
C THR A 14 18.44 -9.18 -8.93
N LEU A 15 18.00 -10.12 -8.10
CA LEU A 15 16.62 -10.24 -7.63
C LEU A 15 16.54 -9.95 -6.14
N ALA A 16 15.45 -9.32 -5.73
CA ALA A 16 15.02 -9.22 -4.34
C ALA A 16 13.67 -9.91 -4.17
N ILE A 17 13.59 -10.84 -3.23
CA ILE A 17 12.37 -11.57 -2.89
C ILE A 17 12.01 -11.21 -1.48
N ASN A 18 10.73 -10.94 -1.24
CA ASN A 18 10.23 -10.63 0.09
C ASN A 18 9.02 -11.53 0.36
N SER A 19 9.15 -12.37 1.39
CA SER A 19 8.04 -13.13 1.97
C SER A 19 7.59 -12.41 3.24
N GLN A 20 6.36 -12.65 3.68
CA GLN A 20 5.87 -12.10 4.93
C GLN A 20 6.67 -12.59 6.16
N GLU A 21 7.31 -13.75 6.04
CA GLU A 21 7.96 -14.47 7.15
C GLU A 21 9.46 -14.12 7.29
N ASP A 22 10.14 -13.81 6.18
CA ASP A 22 11.61 -13.84 6.15
C ASP A 22 12.26 -12.49 5.82
N GLY A 23 11.48 -11.45 5.50
CA GLY A 23 12.00 -10.17 5.03
C GLY A 23 12.60 -10.26 3.62
N TRP A 24 13.54 -9.37 3.29
CA TRP A 24 14.17 -9.33 1.96
C TRP A 24 15.34 -10.32 1.83
N ARG A 25 15.31 -11.12 0.76
CA ARG A 25 16.41 -11.99 0.34
C ARG A 25 16.87 -11.60 -1.07
N TYR A 26 18.17 -11.65 -1.30
CA TYR A 26 18.80 -11.14 -2.50
C TYR A 26 19.53 -12.27 -3.23
N ALA A 27 19.32 -12.38 -4.54
CA ALA A 27 19.95 -13.39 -5.38
C ALA A 27 20.56 -12.79 -6.64
N LEU A 28 21.65 -13.37 -7.11
CA LEU A 28 22.16 -13.22 -8.46
C LEU A 28 21.67 -14.40 -9.30
N VAL A 29 20.96 -14.12 -10.40
CA VAL A 29 20.42 -15.14 -11.30
C VAL A 29 21.12 -15.06 -12.64
N ASP A 30 21.69 -16.16 -13.10
CA ASP A 30 22.21 -16.32 -14.45
C ASP A 30 21.12 -16.96 -15.33
N LEU A 31 20.51 -16.16 -16.21
CA LEU A 31 19.41 -16.59 -17.08
C LEU A 31 19.84 -17.56 -18.19
N THR A 32 21.14 -17.66 -18.50
CA THR A 32 21.65 -18.61 -19.49
C THR A 32 21.75 -20.01 -18.91
N THR A 33 22.19 -20.11 -17.65
CA THR A 33 22.40 -21.39 -16.95
C THR A 33 21.25 -21.79 -16.03
N GLY A 34 20.38 -20.85 -15.67
CA GLY A 34 19.34 -21.02 -14.65
C GLY A 34 19.87 -21.01 -13.22
N ARG A 35 21.17 -20.76 -13.00
CA ARG A 35 21.76 -20.76 -11.66
C ARG A 35 21.27 -19.57 -10.83
N ILE A 36 20.96 -19.84 -9.56
CA ILE A 36 20.56 -18.83 -8.57
C ILE A 36 21.57 -18.88 -7.42
N ASP A 37 22.34 -17.80 -7.27
CA ASP A 37 23.30 -17.63 -6.19
C ASP A 37 22.72 -16.64 -5.16
N TRP A 38 22.42 -17.10 -3.95
CA TRP A 38 21.95 -16.22 -2.88
C TRP A 38 23.10 -15.36 -2.35
N ILE A 39 22.96 -14.04 -2.42
CA ILE A 39 24.03 -13.08 -2.13
C ILE A 39 23.78 -12.26 -0.85
N GLY A 40 22.59 -12.37 -0.24
CA GLY A 40 22.29 -11.73 1.04
C GLY A 40 20.86 -11.94 1.52
N ALA A 41 20.61 -11.64 2.79
CA ALA A 41 19.28 -11.59 3.39
C ALA A 41 19.23 -10.63 4.57
N GLU A 42 18.12 -9.92 4.70
CA GLU A 42 17.67 -9.36 5.97
C GLU A 42 17.04 -10.51 6.75
N ASP A 43 17.83 -11.26 7.51
CA ASP A 43 17.33 -12.45 8.21
C ASP A 43 16.41 -12.07 9.38
N LEU A 44 15.14 -11.92 9.06
CA LEU A 44 14.06 -11.67 10.00
C LEU A 44 13.35 -12.96 10.44
N THR A 45 13.76 -14.12 9.92
CA THR A 45 13.11 -15.41 10.14
C THR A 45 13.02 -15.79 11.63
N ARG A 46 14.04 -15.38 12.41
CA ARG A 46 14.11 -15.55 13.87
C ARG A 46 13.04 -14.78 14.67
N HIS A 47 12.25 -13.95 14.00
CA HIS A 47 11.15 -13.16 14.55
C HIS A 47 9.84 -13.43 13.80
N SER A 48 9.80 -14.43 12.92
CA SER A 48 8.62 -14.74 12.10
C SER A 48 7.39 -15.04 12.95
N GLU A 49 7.58 -15.59 14.16
CA GLU A 49 6.51 -15.84 15.13
C GLU A 49 5.82 -14.56 15.63
N LYS A 50 6.47 -13.40 15.46
CA LYS A 50 5.93 -12.09 15.84
C LYS A 50 5.25 -11.38 14.68
N PHE A 51 5.39 -11.89 13.46
CA PHE A 51 4.76 -11.27 12.29
C PHE A 51 3.28 -11.65 12.22
N ALA A 52 2.49 -10.63 11.94
CA ALA A 52 1.07 -10.75 11.74
C ALA A 52 0.80 -11.17 10.29
N GLU A 53 -0.14 -12.11 10.14
CA GLU A 53 -0.57 -12.55 8.82
C GLU A 53 -1.37 -11.45 8.12
N THR A 54 -1.07 -11.24 6.84
CA THR A 54 -1.85 -10.39 5.94
C THR A 54 -2.76 -11.25 5.07
N GLU A 55 -4.04 -10.93 5.03
CA GLU A 55 -5.04 -11.52 4.15
C GLU A 55 -5.29 -10.60 2.95
N TYR A 56 -5.45 -11.19 1.76
CA TYR A 56 -5.91 -10.48 0.57
C TYR A 56 -7.41 -10.61 0.42
N HIS A 57 -8.08 -9.50 0.13
CA HIS A 57 -9.48 -9.50 -0.26
C HIS A 57 -9.70 -8.62 -1.48
N GLU A 58 -10.81 -8.87 -2.15
CA GLU A 58 -11.32 -7.98 -3.19
C GLU A 58 -12.75 -7.59 -2.81
N ILE A 59 -13.02 -6.30 -2.74
CA ILE A 59 -14.30 -5.77 -2.26
C ILE A 59 -14.98 -4.91 -3.33
N PRO A 60 -16.31 -4.81 -3.35
CA PRO A 60 -16.97 -3.86 -4.23
C PRO A 60 -16.89 -2.44 -3.64
N ALA A 61 -16.39 -1.48 -4.41
CA ALA A 61 -16.64 -0.05 -4.17
C ALA A 61 -18.11 0.28 -4.43
N ARG A 62 -18.55 1.45 -3.99
CA ARG A 62 -19.94 1.94 -4.14
C ARG A 62 -20.44 2.03 -5.58
N ASP A 63 -19.53 2.14 -6.55
CA ASP A 63 -19.83 2.13 -7.99
C ASP A 63 -19.67 0.75 -8.65
N GLY A 64 -19.38 -0.28 -7.85
CA GLY A 64 -19.23 -1.67 -8.29
C GLY A 64 -17.81 -2.05 -8.73
N LEU A 65 -16.85 -1.11 -8.77
CA LEU A 65 -15.46 -1.45 -9.07
C LEU A 65 -14.89 -2.38 -7.99
N ARG A 66 -14.16 -3.40 -8.40
CA ARG A 66 -13.55 -4.37 -7.50
C ARG A 66 -12.21 -3.85 -7.00
N ILE A 67 -12.12 -3.55 -5.70
CA ILE A 67 -10.95 -2.94 -5.06
C ILE A 67 -10.14 -4.02 -4.32
N PRO A 68 -8.88 -4.25 -4.72
CA PRO A 68 -7.96 -5.11 -3.98
C PRO A 68 -7.53 -4.45 -2.66
N ILE A 69 -7.66 -5.19 -1.57
CA ILE A 69 -7.22 -4.75 -0.24
C ILE A 69 -6.38 -5.84 0.43
N LEU A 70 -5.50 -5.38 1.31
CA LEU A 70 -4.67 -6.23 2.16
C LEU A 70 -4.98 -5.87 3.61
N VAL A 71 -5.33 -6.86 4.42
CA VAL A 71 -5.70 -6.68 5.82
C VAL A 71 -4.76 -7.50 6.69
N THR A 72 -4.01 -6.83 7.55
CA THR A 72 -3.14 -7.47 8.53
C THR A 72 -3.78 -7.38 9.91
N ARG A 73 -4.02 -8.53 10.55
CA ARG A 73 -4.60 -8.56 11.90
C ARG A 73 -3.53 -8.80 12.95
N PRO A 74 -3.53 -8.06 14.07
CA PRO A 74 -2.55 -8.26 15.13
C PRO A 74 -2.68 -9.64 15.76
N ASN A 75 -1.54 -10.30 16.03
CA ASN A 75 -1.52 -11.64 16.63
C ASN A 75 -2.17 -11.66 18.02
N GLY A 76 -2.98 -12.67 18.29
CA GLY A 76 -3.61 -12.88 19.60
C GLY A 76 -4.76 -11.91 19.94
N VAL A 77 -5.15 -11.03 19.02
CA VAL A 77 -6.32 -10.15 19.18
C VAL A 77 -7.53 -10.80 18.52
N THR A 78 -8.64 -10.87 19.25
CA THR A 78 -9.92 -11.36 18.74
C THR A 78 -10.96 -10.23 18.75
N GLY A 79 -11.77 -10.18 17.68
CA GLY A 79 -12.81 -9.16 17.53
C GLY A 79 -12.31 -7.81 17.02
N PRO A 80 -13.19 -6.80 16.95
CA PRO A 80 -12.87 -5.48 16.43
C PRO A 80 -11.94 -4.72 17.37
N GLY A 81 -10.95 -4.04 16.79
CA GLY A 81 -9.96 -3.27 17.54
C GLY A 81 -9.52 -2.00 16.79
N PRO A 82 -8.52 -1.28 17.32
CA PRO A 82 -7.99 -0.11 16.63
C PRO A 82 -7.39 -0.53 15.28
N MET A 83 -7.57 0.31 14.26
CA MET A 83 -7.09 0.05 12.91
C MET A 83 -6.40 1.28 12.32
N VAL A 84 -5.36 1.06 11.53
CA VAL A 84 -4.75 2.08 10.67
C VAL A 84 -4.99 1.73 9.20
N ALA A 85 -5.68 2.62 8.48
CA ALA A 85 -5.69 2.62 7.02
C ALA A 85 -4.36 3.23 6.52
N LEU A 86 -3.42 2.38 6.11
CA LEU A 86 -2.09 2.76 5.62
C LEU A 86 -2.13 2.88 4.09
N ILE A 87 -2.16 4.10 3.60
CA ILE A 87 -2.38 4.42 2.18
C ILE A 87 -1.04 4.66 1.49
N HIS A 88 -0.78 3.93 0.41
CA HIS A 88 0.43 4.10 -0.39
C HIS A 88 0.44 5.41 -1.19
N GLY A 89 1.65 5.86 -1.52
CA GLY A 89 1.92 7.07 -2.28
C GLY A 89 1.88 6.89 -3.79
N GLY A 90 2.27 7.97 -4.50
CA GLY A 90 2.41 8.13 -5.96
C GLY A 90 1.33 7.40 -6.73
N PRO A 91 0.18 8.01 -7.09
CA PRO A 91 -1.09 7.29 -7.12
C PRO A 91 -1.10 6.03 -8.02
N ALA A 92 -0.18 5.93 -8.98
CA ALA A 92 0.15 4.73 -9.75
C ALA A 92 1.09 3.68 -9.08
N SER A 93 1.28 3.69 -7.76
CA SER A 93 1.98 2.63 -7.02
C SER A 93 1.01 1.52 -6.66
N ARG A 94 1.45 0.53 -5.88
CA ARG A 94 0.57 -0.45 -5.24
C ARG A 94 1.19 -0.98 -3.96
N ASP A 95 0.35 -1.44 -3.07
CA ASP A 95 0.71 -2.35 -2.00
C ASP A 95 0.70 -3.80 -2.49
N ASP A 96 1.79 -4.50 -2.20
CA ASP A 96 1.97 -5.91 -2.50
C ASP A 96 1.86 -6.77 -1.23
N TRP A 97 1.59 -8.05 -1.46
CA TRP A 97 1.47 -9.06 -0.41
C TRP A 97 2.85 -9.55 0.05
N HIS A 98 3.55 -8.71 0.81
CA HIS A 98 4.89 -8.96 1.32
C HIS A 98 5.09 -8.34 2.72
N PHE A 99 6.21 -8.62 3.37
CA PHE A 99 6.60 -7.97 4.62
C PHE A 99 6.66 -6.45 4.45
N GLY A 100 5.84 -5.73 5.21
CA GLY A 100 5.85 -4.26 5.29
C GLY A 100 6.28 -3.83 6.68
N LEU A 101 7.38 -3.10 6.79
CA LEU A 101 7.93 -2.67 8.09
C LEU A 101 6.90 -1.92 8.95
N TYR A 102 6.21 -0.94 8.36
CA TYR A 102 5.16 -0.17 9.07
C TYR A 102 3.94 -1.02 9.39
N THR A 103 3.52 -1.90 8.47
CA THR A 103 2.42 -2.85 8.69
C THR A 103 2.71 -3.73 9.90
N GLN A 104 3.89 -4.35 9.95
CA GLN A 104 4.29 -5.23 11.05
C GLN A 104 4.53 -4.45 12.35
N PHE A 105 5.08 -3.25 12.28
CA PHE A 105 5.25 -2.38 13.44
C PHE A 105 3.92 -2.01 14.13
N LEU A 106 2.90 -1.70 13.33
CA LEU A 106 1.55 -1.35 13.79
C LEU A 106 0.80 -2.58 14.30
N ALA A 107 0.85 -3.69 13.54
CA ALA A 107 0.24 -4.96 13.95
C ALA A 107 0.84 -5.48 15.26
N ASN A 108 2.16 -5.38 15.43
CA ASN A 108 2.82 -5.74 16.69
C ASN A 108 2.35 -4.90 17.90
N ARG A 109 1.77 -3.71 17.67
CA ARG A 109 1.20 -2.83 18.71
C ARG A 109 -0.31 -2.99 18.89
N GLY A 110 -0.92 -4.00 18.28
CA GLY A 110 -2.34 -4.29 18.43
C GLY A 110 -3.25 -3.54 17.46
N TYR A 111 -2.71 -2.90 16.43
CA TYR A 111 -3.51 -2.25 15.38
C TYR A 111 -3.74 -3.21 14.23
N ALA A 112 -4.99 -3.38 13.79
CA ALA A 112 -5.23 -3.88 12.45
C ALA A 112 -4.67 -2.89 11.42
N VAL A 113 -4.18 -3.39 10.29
CA VAL A 113 -3.66 -2.54 9.21
C VAL A 113 -4.41 -2.85 7.93
N LEU A 114 -5.07 -1.84 7.38
CA LEU A 114 -5.74 -1.89 6.10
C LEU A 114 -4.87 -1.17 5.06
N ARG A 115 -4.49 -1.88 4.01
CA ARG A 115 -3.85 -1.29 2.83
C ARG A 115 -4.79 -1.45 1.64
N VAL A 116 -4.97 -0.36 0.89
CA VAL A 116 -5.98 -0.28 -0.17
C VAL A 116 -5.28 0.05 -1.48
N ASN A 117 -5.35 -0.87 -2.44
CA ASN A 117 -4.98 -0.58 -3.82
C ASN A 117 -6.19 0.06 -4.50
N TYR A 118 -6.39 1.35 -4.27
CA TYR A 118 -7.49 2.14 -4.87
C TYR A 118 -7.36 2.21 -6.39
N ARG A 119 -8.45 2.58 -7.09
CA ARG A 119 -8.42 2.75 -8.56
C ARG A 119 -7.26 3.66 -8.99
N GLY A 120 -6.54 3.30 -10.04
CA GLY A 120 -5.28 3.96 -10.39
C GLY A 120 -4.02 3.21 -9.98
N SER A 121 -4.12 2.32 -8.97
CA SER A 121 -2.97 1.51 -8.55
C SER A 121 -2.50 0.59 -9.66
N THR A 122 -1.19 0.38 -9.76
CA THR A 122 -0.61 -0.53 -10.76
C THR A 122 -0.81 -1.99 -10.38
N GLY A 123 -0.60 -2.91 -11.33
CA GLY A 123 -0.63 -4.36 -11.06
C GLY A 123 -1.97 -5.06 -11.23
N HIS A 124 -3.07 -4.31 -11.36
CA HIS A 124 -4.44 -4.84 -11.43
C HIS A 124 -5.08 -4.71 -12.82
N GLY A 125 -4.22 -4.62 -13.85
CA GLY A 125 -4.63 -4.45 -15.24
C GLY A 125 -4.83 -2.99 -15.67
N ARG A 126 -4.79 -2.77 -16.98
CA ARG A 126 -4.80 -1.43 -17.58
C ARG A 126 -6.11 -0.68 -17.33
N SER A 127 -7.24 -1.38 -17.33
CA SER A 127 -8.56 -0.78 -17.06
C SER A 127 -8.65 -0.24 -15.63
N PHE A 128 -8.16 -1.00 -14.65
CA PHE A 128 -8.12 -0.58 -13.25
C PHE A 128 -7.21 0.64 -13.05
N GLN A 129 -6.03 0.63 -13.69
CA GLN A 129 -5.11 1.77 -13.63
C GLN A 129 -5.74 3.03 -14.25
N ARG A 130 -6.37 2.92 -15.43
CA ARG A 130 -7.05 4.06 -16.08
C ARG A 130 -8.30 4.53 -15.36
N ALA A 131 -8.91 3.69 -14.52
CA ALA A 131 -10.04 4.12 -13.69
C ALA A 131 -9.63 5.19 -12.65
N GLY A 132 -8.33 5.37 -12.40
CA GLY A 132 -7.81 6.44 -11.56
C GLY A 132 -7.68 7.80 -12.27
N ASP A 133 -7.76 7.85 -13.60
CA ASP A 133 -7.56 9.08 -14.35
C ASP A 133 -8.57 10.15 -13.89
N ARG A 134 -8.07 11.33 -13.51
CA ARG A 134 -8.86 12.46 -12.99
C ARG A 134 -9.67 12.18 -11.70
N GLN A 135 -9.32 11.12 -10.96
CA GLN A 135 -10.01 10.72 -9.72
C GLN A 135 -9.26 11.07 -8.44
N TYR A 136 -8.19 11.87 -8.54
CA TYR A 136 -7.41 12.35 -7.39
C TYR A 136 -8.33 13.07 -6.38
N GLY A 137 -8.38 12.58 -5.13
CA GLY A 137 -9.26 13.12 -4.08
C GLY A 137 -10.76 12.91 -4.29
N ARG A 138 -11.16 12.20 -5.35
CA ARG A 138 -12.54 11.87 -5.72
C ARG A 138 -12.79 10.39 -5.50
N ALA A 139 -13.07 9.63 -6.55
CA ALA A 139 -13.41 8.22 -6.43
C ALA A 139 -12.26 7.36 -5.87
N MET A 140 -11.00 7.79 -5.99
CA MET A 140 -9.89 7.15 -5.27
C MET A 140 -10.07 7.23 -3.75
N GLN A 141 -10.55 8.37 -3.24
CA GLN A 141 -10.80 8.56 -1.81
C GLN A 141 -12.04 7.76 -1.37
N ASP A 142 -13.05 7.67 -2.24
CA ASP A 142 -14.24 6.84 -2.00
C ASP A 142 -13.89 5.35 -1.89
N ASP A 143 -12.99 4.83 -2.74
CA ASP A 143 -12.50 3.45 -2.66
C ASP A 143 -11.87 3.15 -1.28
N ILE A 144 -11.07 4.10 -0.76
CA ILE A 144 -10.43 3.99 0.55
C ILE A 144 -11.48 3.98 1.66
N GLN A 145 -12.46 4.89 1.58
CA GLN A 145 -13.54 4.94 2.57
C GLN A 145 -14.41 3.67 2.55
N ASP A 146 -14.72 3.15 1.36
CA ASP A 146 -15.50 1.93 1.20
C ASP A 146 -14.74 0.72 1.79
N ALA A 147 -13.42 0.66 1.62
CA ALA A 147 -12.57 -0.33 2.26
C ALA A 147 -12.57 -0.22 3.80
N VAL A 148 -12.48 0.99 4.35
CA VAL A 148 -12.59 1.21 5.80
C VAL A 148 -13.95 0.72 6.31
N ARG A 149 -15.05 1.13 5.67
CA ARG A 149 -16.41 0.69 6.06
C ARG A 149 -16.57 -0.82 5.97
N TRP A 150 -15.97 -1.46 4.96
CA TRP A 150 -15.96 -2.91 4.84
C TRP A 150 -15.28 -3.59 6.04
N THR A 151 -14.13 -3.08 6.50
CA THR A 151 -13.43 -3.65 7.67
C THR A 151 -14.22 -3.51 8.96
N VAL A 152 -14.91 -2.38 9.17
CA VAL A 152 -15.82 -2.18 10.30
C VAL A 152 -17.00 -3.17 10.23
N ALA A 153 -17.63 -3.29 9.06
CA ALA A 153 -18.75 -4.22 8.86
C ALA A 153 -18.36 -5.70 9.05
N ARG A 154 -17.07 -6.05 8.88
CA ARG A 154 -16.55 -7.39 9.15
C ARG A 154 -16.06 -7.60 10.58
N GLY A 155 -16.26 -6.61 11.46
CA GLY A 155 -15.82 -6.69 12.86
C GLY A 155 -14.30 -6.76 13.01
N ILE A 156 -13.56 -6.22 12.04
CA ILE A 156 -12.09 -6.14 12.07
C ILE A 156 -11.67 -4.86 12.80
N ALA A 157 -12.32 -3.75 12.46
CA ALA A 157 -12.06 -2.46 13.05
C ALA A 157 -13.22 -2.04 13.96
N ASP A 158 -12.85 -1.47 15.10
CA ASP A 158 -13.76 -0.69 15.93
C ASP A 158 -14.01 0.67 15.22
N PRO A 159 -15.27 1.04 14.92
CA PRO A 159 -15.58 2.26 14.17
C PRO A 159 -15.04 3.53 14.83
N ASP A 160 -14.93 3.55 16.16
CA ASP A 160 -14.46 4.73 16.91
C ASP A 160 -12.93 4.78 17.03
N LYS A 161 -12.22 3.78 16.49
CA LYS A 161 -10.75 3.63 16.62
C LYS A 161 -10.04 3.43 15.29
N VAL A 162 -10.56 4.04 14.23
CA VAL A 162 -9.90 4.04 12.91
C VAL A 162 -9.02 5.26 12.75
N ALA A 163 -7.76 5.06 12.36
CA ALA A 163 -6.85 6.13 11.93
C ALA A 163 -6.50 5.98 10.45
N ILE A 164 -6.14 7.08 9.78
CA ILE A 164 -5.63 7.07 8.40
C ILE A 164 -4.21 7.62 8.34
N MET A 165 -3.34 6.96 7.58
CA MET A 165 -1.92 7.26 7.53
C MET A 165 -1.41 7.11 6.10
N GLY A 166 -0.48 7.97 5.66
CA GLY A 166 0.21 7.72 4.40
C GLY A 166 1.29 8.72 4.04
N GLY A 167 2.06 8.38 3.00
CA GLY A 167 3.12 9.19 2.41
C GLY A 167 2.76 9.70 1.02
N SER A 168 3.19 10.92 0.62
CA SER A 168 2.94 11.45 -0.73
C SER A 168 1.43 11.52 -1.05
N PHE A 169 0.92 10.81 -2.07
CA PHE A 169 -0.53 10.66 -2.28
C PHE A 169 -1.24 10.15 -1.02
N GLY A 170 -0.70 9.15 -0.33
CA GLY A 170 -1.29 8.64 0.90
C GLY A 170 -1.33 9.70 2.00
N GLY A 171 -0.37 10.62 2.02
CA GLY A 171 -0.37 11.76 2.93
C GLY A 171 -1.44 12.78 2.59
N TYR A 172 -1.70 13.01 1.30
CA TYR A 172 -2.85 13.78 0.83
C TYR A 172 -4.17 13.09 1.21
N SER A 173 -4.30 11.79 0.93
CA SER A 173 -5.47 10.99 1.23
C SER A 173 -5.80 10.96 2.73
N ALA A 174 -4.77 10.92 3.59
CA ALA A 174 -4.96 11.04 5.04
C ALA A 174 -5.63 12.36 5.43
N MET A 175 -5.18 13.49 4.88
CA MET A 175 -5.81 14.79 5.17
C MET A 175 -7.19 14.92 4.52
N MET A 176 -7.36 14.41 3.30
CA MET A 176 -8.66 14.37 2.64
C MET A 176 -9.67 13.51 3.39
N GLY A 177 -9.26 12.40 3.99
CA GLY A 177 -10.10 11.57 4.84
C GLY A 177 -10.60 12.35 6.05
N LEU A 178 -9.70 13.06 6.76
CA LEU A 178 -10.10 13.93 7.88
C LEU A 178 -11.02 15.08 7.45
N ALA A 179 -10.81 15.65 6.26
CA ALA A 179 -11.57 16.79 5.77
C ALA A 179 -12.95 16.42 5.22
N ARG A 180 -13.06 15.33 4.45
CA ARG A 180 -14.30 14.88 3.81
C ARG A 180 -15.15 14.01 4.73
N ASP A 181 -14.50 13.21 5.56
CA ASP A 181 -15.12 12.14 6.33
C ASP A 181 -14.72 12.20 7.82
N PRO A 182 -14.93 13.36 8.50
CA PRO A 182 -14.42 13.61 9.84
C PRO A 182 -14.94 12.61 10.89
N ASP A 183 -16.14 12.05 10.68
CA ASP A 183 -16.74 11.07 11.59
C ASP A 183 -16.19 9.64 11.38
N THR A 184 -15.39 9.40 10.33
CA THR A 184 -14.84 8.06 10.04
C THR A 184 -13.51 7.82 10.76
N TYR A 185 -12.74 8.87 11.02
CA TYR A 185 -11.34 8.74 11.48
C TYR A 185 -11.11 9.45 12.81
N ALA A 186 -10.70 8.69 13.81
CA ALA A 186 -10.29 9.20 15.11
C ALA A 186 -8.96 9.97 15.06
N ALA A 187 -8.09 9.67 14.07
CA ALA A 187 -6.83 10.37 13.87
C ALA A 187 -6.36 10.27 12.41
N GLY A 188 -5.51 11.21 11.99
CA GLY A 188 -4.84 11.15 10.68
C GLY A 188 -3.39 11.59 10.74
N LEU A 189 -2.52 10.94 9.97
CA LEU A 189 -1.10 11.25 9.86
C LEU A 189 -0.73 11.41 8.39
N SER A 190 -0.25 12.60 8.04
CA SER A 190 0.31 12.88 6.72
C SER A 190 1.82 12.97 6.76
N TRP A 191 2.49 12.13 6.00
CA TRP A 191 3.93 12.24 5.76
C TRP A 191 4.18 12.77 4.35
N ILE A 192 4.92 13.87 4.21
CA ILE A 192 5.30 14.46 2.91
C ILE A 192 4.13 14.53 1.90
N GLY A 193 2.93 14.85 2.40
CA GLY A 193 1.70 14.81 1.62
C GLY A 193 1.62 15.88 0.54
N VAL A 194 0.99 15.55 -0.58
CA VAL A 194 0.74 16.47 -1.70
C VAL A 194 -0.47 17.35 -1.36
N MET A 195 -0.27 18.43 -0.60
CA MET A 195 -1.41 19.23 -0.08
C MET A 195 -1.99 20.23 -1.09
N ASP A 196 -1.16 20.69 -2.02
CA ASP A 196 -1.57 21.58 -3.10
C ASP A 196 -1.21 20.92 -4.42
N LEU A 197 -2.17 20.17 -4.97
CA LEU A 197 -1.96 19.39 -6.19
C LEU A 197 -1.71 20.32 -7.39
N GLU A 198 -2.41 21.46 -7.48
CA GLU A 198 -2.23 22.41 -8.57
C GLU A 198 -0.83 23.03 -8.52
N HIS A 199 -0.42 23.54 -7.37
CA HIS A 199 0.92 24.10 -7.21
C HIS A 199 2.02 23.06 -7.42
N GLN A 200 1.87 21.85 -6.84
CA GLN A 200 2.89 20.82 -6.96
C GLN A 200 2.97 20.23 -8.36
N THR A 201 1.86 20.09 -9.08
CA THR A 201 1.92 19.66 -10.48
C THR A 201 2.65 20.69 -11.33
N VAL A 202 2.35 21.98 -11.16
CA VAL A 202 3.00 23.06 -11.92
C VAL A 202 4.49 23.18 -11.62
N ASN A 203 4.87 23.11 -10.33
CA ASN A 203 6.21 23.42 -9.83
C ASN A 203 7.03 22.19 -9.40
N ALA A 204 6.60 20.97 -9.76
CA ALA A 204 7.35 19.76 -9.46
C ALA A 204 8.78 19.86 -10.01
N PRO A 205 9.81 19.44 -9.25
CA PRO A 205 11.15 19.32 -9.79
C PRO A 205 11.16 18.46 -11.04
N HIS A 206 11.85 18.90 -12.10
CA HIS A 206 11.82 18.22 -13.41
C HIS A 206 12.16 16.73 -13.36
N PHE A 207 13.00 16.31 -12.41
CA PHE A 207 13.42 14.92 -12.23
C PHE A 207 12.34 14.01 -11.60
N TRP A 208 11.20 14.55 -11.16
CA TRP A 208 10.07 13.75 -10.67
C TRP A 208 9.24 13.13 -11.80
N GLY A 209 9.37 13.61 -13.04
CA GLY A 209 8.63 13.05 -14.19
C GLY A 209 7.10 13.14 -14.04
N ALA A 210 6.61 14.11 -13.27
CA ALA A 210 5.18 14.34 -13.06
C ALA A 210 4.56 14.96 -14.33
N ASP A 211 4.30 14.12 -15.34
CA ASP A 211 3.61 14.57 -16.55
C ASP A 211 2.12 14.80 -16.24
N LYS A 212 1.65 15.99 -16.63
CA LYS A 212 0.56 16.73 -15.95
C LYS A 212 -0.86 16.30 -16.35
N THR A 213 -1.03 15.44 -17.34
CA THR A 213 -2.33 15.27 -18.02
C THR A 213 -3.18 14.09 -17.53
N GLU A 214 -2.62 13.17 -16.76
CA GLU A 214 -3.31 11.91 -16.43
C GLU A 214 -4.12 11.99 -15.11
N TRP A 215 -3.74 12.87 -14.17
CA TRP A 215 -4.23 12.82 -12.79
C TRP A 215 -5.25 13.92 -12.40
N THR A 216 -5.32 15.01 -13.18
CA THR A 216 -6.29 16.12 -13.00
C THR A 216 -7.35 16.12 -14.10
#